data_AF-A0A3C0URS8-F1
#
_entry.id   AF-A0A3C0URS8-F1
#
_cell.length_a   1.000
_cell.length_b   1.000
_cell.length_c   1.000
_cell.angle_alpha   90.00
_cell.angle_beta   90.00
_cell.angle_gamma   90.00
#
_symmetry.space_group_name_H-M   'P 1'
#
loop_
_entity.id
_entity.type
_entity.pdbx_description
1 polymer ?
#
loop_
_entity_poly.entity_id
_entity_poly.type
_entity_poly.pdbx_seq_one_letter_code
_entity_poly.pdbx_strand_id
1 'polypeptide(L)'
;MTNEGYNPEEIKLLREECEEEGMNFVHCDDEDESMAENDELAHVQFVGEYKGQEVIYDAIIYTLRLHHSSLVYEKAVAQAQKVFPKYLPLDERGPGYKIKPEEEEEAEELITELIEAIEEEEEVKVKEHLEIDTEFEY
;
A
#
# COMPACT_ATOMS: atom_id res chain seq x y z
N MET A 1 -15.11 -7.94 15.35
CA MET A 1 -15.48 -6.51 15.40
C MET A 1 -16.71 -6.29 14.51
N THR A 2 -17.44 -5.20 14.70
CA THR A 2 -18.41 -4.69 13.72
C THR A 2 -17.66 -3.72 12.82
N ASN A 3 -17.81 -3.81 11.49
CA ASN A 3 -17.17 -2.88 10.58
C ASN A 3 -17.88 -1.51 10.68
N GLU A 4 -17.18 -0.50 11.19
CA GLU A 4 -17.72 0.86 11.43
C GLU A 4 -18.05 1.60 10.13
N GLY A 5 -17.49 1.19 8.99
CA GLY A 5 -17.86 1.73 7.67
C GLY A 5 -19.31 1.49 7.27
N TYR A 6 -20.05 0.63 7.98
CA TYR A 6 -21.50 0.44 7.82
C TYR A 6 -22.34 1.18 8.87
N ASN A 7 -21.70 1.92 9.79
CA ASN A 7 -22.37 2.63 10.87
C ASN A 7 -23.06 3.90 10.34
N PRO A 8 -24.39 4.04 10.48
CA PRO A 8 -25.13 5.21 9.96
C PRO A 8 -24.68 6.55 10.55
N GLU A 9 -24.18 6.58 11.78
CA GLU A 9 -23.70 7.81 12.43
C GLU A 9 -22.36 8.25 11.81
N GLU A 10 -21.42 7.32 11.61
CA GLU A 10 -20.13 7.57 10.94
C GLU A 10 -20.34 8.03 9.50
N ILE A 11 -21.24 7.36 8.78
CA ILE A 11 -21.58 7.73 7.40
C ILE A 11 -22.16 9.15 7.35
N LYS A 12 -23.03 9.51 8.30
CA LYS A 12 -23.61 10.85 8.39
C LYS A 12 -22.54 11.90 8.70
N LEU A 13 -21.60 11.59 9.58
CA LEU A 13 -20.48 12.47 9.92
C LEU A 13 -19.60 12.73 8.69
N LEU A 14 -19.18 11.68 7.98
CA LEU A 14 -18.34 11.82 6.78
C LEU A 14 -19.05 12.63 5.67
N ARG A 15 -20.37 12.51 5.54
CA ARG A 15 -21.15 13.36 4.60
C ARG A 15 -21.10 14.83 4.99
N GLU A 16 -21.24 15.15 6.27
CA GLU A 16 -21.17 16.52 6.77
C GLU A 16 -19.78 17.13 6.51
N GLU A 17 -18.71 16.36 6.74
CA GLU A 17 -17.33 16.78 6.43
C GLU A 17 -17.12 17.02 4.93
N CYS A 18 -17.60 16.11 4.08
CA CYS A 18 -17.57 16.28 2.62
C CYS A 18 -18.30 17.56 2.17
N GLU A 19 -19.47 17.85 2.75
CA GLU A 19 -20.26 19.05 2.44
C GLU A 19 -19.56 20.34 2.88
N GLU A 20 -18.89 20.34 4.04
CA GLU A 20 -18.12 21.47 4.55
C GLU A 20 -16.92 21.81 3.65
N GLU A 21 -16.22 20.79 3.15
CA GLU A 21 -15.09 20.94 2.21
C GLU A 21 -15.55 21.17 0.74
N GLY A 22 -16.85 21.00 0.45
CA GLY A 22 -17.41 21.13 -0.89
C GLY A 22 -16.93 20.03 -1.86
N MET A 23 -16.56 18.87 -1.33
CA MET A 23 -16.08 17.70 -2.07
C MET A 23 -17.01 16.50 -1.85
N ASN A 24 -16.80 15.40 -2.58
CA ASN A 24 -17.55 14.14 -2.37
C ASN A 24 -16.73 13.09 -1.59
N PHE A 25 -15.57 13.50 -1.09
CA PHE A 25 -14.61 12.68 -0.37
C PHE A 25 -13.83 13.60 0.58
N VAL A 26 -13.20 13.01 1.59
CA VAL A 26 -12.22 13.68 2.45
C VAL A 26 -10.85 13.07 2.21
N HIS A 27 -9.80 13.87 2.35
CA HIS A 27 -8.43 13.37 2.44
C HIS A 27 -8.18 12.93 3.88
N CYS A 28 -7.63 11.72 4.03
CA CYS A 28 -7.21 11.21 5.32
C CYS A 28 -5.74 11.58 5.51
N ASP A 29 -5.49 12.68 6.22
CA ASP A 29 -4.13 13.21 6.45
C ASP A 29 -3.32 12.38 7.48
N ASP A 30 -3.85 11.23 7.94
CA ASP A 30 -3.31 10.44 9.06
C ASP A 30 -2.31 9.33 8.65
N GLU A 31 -2.14 9.02 7.35
CA GLU A 31 -1.11 8.06 6.94
C GLU A 31 0.26 8.74 6.84
N ASP A 32 1.14 8.32 7.76
CA ASP A 32 2.61 8.48 7.77
C ASP A 32 3.13 9.45 6.70
N GLU A 33 3.42 10.70 7.10
CA GLU A 33 3.86 11.80 6.21
C GLU A 33 4.92 11.36 5.18
N SER A 34 5.70 10.31 5.49
CA SER A 34 6.69 9.70 4.58
C SER A 34 6.12 9.08 3.29
N MET A 35 4.88 8.59 3.27
CA MET A 35 4.19 8.07 2.09
C MET A 35 3.50 9.18 1.28
N ALA A 36 3.00 10.22 1.96
CA ALA A 36 2.33 11.36 1.35
C ALA A 36 3.32 12.38 0.73
N GLU A 37 4.58 12.41 1.16
CA GLU A 37 5.60 13.38 0.71
C GLU A 37 5.94 13.33 -0.80
N ASN A 38 5.54 12.28 -1.54
CA ASN A 38 5.93 12.10 -2.94
C ASN A 38 4.83 12.36 -4.00
N ASP A 39 3.64 12.84 -3.62
CA ASP A 39 2.48 13.03 -4.53
C ASP A 39 2.09 11.75 -5.31
N GLU A 40 2.52 10.56 -4.86
CA GLU A 40 2.30 9.29 -5.57
C GLU A 40 1.15 8.45 -5.00
N LEU A 41 0.63 8.85 -3.84
CA LEU A 41 -0.37 8.15 -3.07
C LEU A 41 -1.33 9.16 -2.44
N ALA A 42 -2.62 8.82 -2.42
CA ALA A 42 -3.66 9.58 -1.74
C ALA A 42 -4.55 8.60 -0.98
N HIS A 43 -4.71 8.85 0.32
CA HIS A 43 -5.70 8.17 1.15
C HIS A 43 -6.97 9.03 1.21
N VAL A 44 -8.08 8.47 0.78
CA VAL A 44 -9.37 9.16 0.73
C VAL A 44 -10.50 8.30 1.27
N GLN A 45 -11.44 8.95 1.93
CA GLN A 45 -12.68 8.34 2.37
C GLN A 45 -13.87 8.98 1.68
N PHE A 46 -14.83 8.16 1.26
CA PHE A 46 -16.07 8.66 0.66
C PHE A 46 -17.23 7.71 0.90
N VAL A 47 -18.45 8.26 0.92
CA VAL A 47 -19.67 7.46 1.06
C VAL A 47 -20.12 6.94 -0.30
N GLY A 48 -20.38 5.63 -0.37
CA GLY A 48 -20.93 4.98 -1.54
C GLY A 48 -21.98 3.93 -1.19
N GLU A 49 -22.33 3.11 -2.18
CA GLU A 49 -23.23 1.98 -2.00
C GLU A 49 -22.46 0.67 -2.27
N TYR A 50 -22.60 -0.30 -1.38
CA TYR A 50 -22.11 -1.66 -1.58
C TYR A 50 -23.23 -2.65 -1.30
N LYS A 51 -23.59 -3.44 -2.32
CA LYS A 51 -24.66 -4.46 -2.25
C LYS A 51 -26.02 -3.90 -1.75
N GLY A 52 -26.35 -2.66 -2.10
CA GLY A 52 -27.62 -2.02 -1.72
C GLY A 52 -27.64 -1.44 -0.31
N GLN A 53 -26.50 -1.40 0.37
CA GLN A 53 -26.33 -0.74 1.66
C GLN A 53 -25.34 0.42 1.52
N GLU A 54 -25.60 1.52 2.21
CA GLU A 54 -24.69 2.65 2.28
C GLU A 54 -23.46 2.28 3.12
N VAL A 55 -22.28 2.64 2.61
CA VAL A 55 -20.98 2.30 3.22
C VAL A 55 -20.00 3.44 3.05
N ILE A 56 -19.04 3.52 3.96
CA ILE A 56 -17.80 4.27 3.76
C ILE A 56 -16.83 3.39 2.98
N TYR A 57 -16.34 3.90 1.85
CA TYR A 57 -15.16 3.37 1.18
C TYR A 57 -13.94 4.09 1.74
N ASP A 58 -13.05 3.32 2.32
CA ASP A 58 -11.71 3.73 2.70
C ASP A 58 -10.75 3.28 1.60
N ALA A 59 -10.10 4.24 0.92
CA ALA A 59 -9.45 3.97 -0.34
C ALA A 59 -8.06 4.59 -0.42
N ILE A 60 -7.08 3.77 -0.82
CA ILE A 60 -5.77 4.22 -1.24
C ILE A 60 -5.74 4.28 -2.76
N ILE A 61 -5.40 5.45 -3.29
CA ILE A 61 -5.19 5.69 -4.72
C ILE A 61 -3.71 5.96 -4.91
N TYR A 62 -3.07 5.23 -5.82
CA TYR A 62 -1.64 5.41 -6.10
C TYR A 62 -1.33 5.40 -7.58
N THR A 63 -0.19 5.98 -7.94
CA THR A 63 0.24 6.03 -9.34
C THR A 63 0.67 4.64 -9.83
N LEU A 64 0.54 4.41 -11.14
CA LEU A 64 1.10 3.22 -11.77
C LEU A 64 2.63 3.15 -11.63
N ARG A 65 3.31 4.29 -11.46
CA ARG A 65 4.75 4.32 -11.22
C ARG A 65 5.07 3.72 -9.85
N LEU A 66 4.38 4.15 -8.79
CA LEU A 66 4.53 3.57 -7.45
C LEU A 66 4.22 2.07 -7.47
N HIS A 67 3.12 1.67 -8.12
CA HIS A 67 2.77 0.25 -8.29
C HIS A 67 3.89 -0.55 -8.96
N HIS A 68 4.44 -0.03 -10.06
CA HIS A 68 5.51 -0.68 -10.79
C HIS A 68 6.75 -0.84 -9.91
N SER A 69 7.18 0.22 -9.24
CA SER A 69 8.33 0.20 -8.32
C SER A 69 8.16 -0.84 -7.21
N SER A 70 6.97 -0.92 -6.60
CA SER A 70 6.67 -1.92 -5.57
C SER A 70 6.79 -3.34 -6.11
N LEU A 71 6.19 -3.65 -7.27
CA LEU A 71 6.27 -4.99 -7.85
C LEU A 71 7.69 -5.39 -8.31
N VAL A 72 8.48 -4.43 -8.80
CA VAL A 72 9.90 -4.66 -9.14
C VAL A 72 10.68 -5.01 -7.86
N TYR A 73 10.50 -4.22 -6.80
CA TYR A 73 11.15 -4.45 -5.52
C TYR A 73 10.77 -5.81 -4.92
N GLU A 74 9.48 -6.12 -4.81
CA GLU A 74 8.98 -7.41 -4.31
C GLU A 74 9.57 -8.58 -5.09
N LYS A 75 9.63 -8.47 -6.43
CA LYS A 75 10.21 -9.50 -7.28
C LYS A 75 11.72 -9.64 -7.05
N ALA A 76 12.45 -8.54 -6.88
CA ALA A 76 13.88 -8.56 -6.58
C ALA A 76 14.15 -9.22 -5.21
N VAL A 77 13.40 -8.83 -4.17
CA VAL A 77 13.47 -9.45 -2.83
C VAL A 77 13.19 -10.95 -2.91
N ALA A 78 12.11 -11.36 -3.58
CA ALA A 78 11.76 -12.77 -3.71
C ALA A 78 12.84 -13.59 -4.45
N GLN A 79 13.58 -12.96 -5.36
CA GLN A 79 14.73 -13.58 -6.02
C GLN A 79 15.96 -13.64 -5.11
N ALA A 80 16.28 -12.54 -4.41
CA ALA A 80 17.39 -12.49 -3.45
C ALA A 80 17.20 -13.49 -2.30
N GLN A 81 15.98 -13.66 -1.78
CA GLN A 81 15.65 -14.64 -0.74
C GLN A 81 15.90 -16.11 -1.15
N LYS A 82 15.98 -16.41 -2.46
CA LYS A 82 16.41 -17.75 -2.92
C LYS A 82 17.90 -18.01 -2.64
N VAL A 83 18.70 -16.95 -2.59
CA VAL A 83 20.14 -17.00 -2.29
C VAL A 83 20.38 -16.76 -0.79
N PHE A 84 19.68 -15.78 -0.22
CA PHE A 84 19.77 -15.35 1.19
C PHE A 84 18.44 -15.59 1.92
N PRO A 85 18.09 -16.84 2.26
CA PRO A 85 16.77 -17.19 2.82
C PRO A 85 16.51 -16.66 4.23
N LYS A 86 17.51 -16.04 4.86
CA LYS A 86 17.38 -15.38 6.17
C LYS A 86 17.13 -13.88 6.04
N TYR A 87 17.30 -13.30 4.85
CA TYR A 87 17.02 -11.89 4.62
C TYR A 87 15.52 -11.64 4.66
N LEU A 88 15.10 -10.64 5.43
CA LEU A 88 13.73 -10.13 5.44
C LEU A 88 13.74 -8.62 5.17
N PRO A 89 12.80 -8.11 4.35
CA PRO A 89 12.47 -6.70 4.24
C PRO A 89 12.16 -6.06 5.60
N LEU A 90 12.34 -4.75 5.72
CA LEU A 90 12.21 -4.03 7.00
C LEU A 90 10.85 -4.22 7.67
N ASP A 91 9.78 -4.20 6.88
CA ASP A 91 8.39 -4.39 7.27
C ASP A 91 8.08 -5.83 7.75
N GLU A 92 8.86 -6.82 7.31
CA GLU A 92 8.72 -8.22 7.73
C GLU A 92 9.60 -8.60 8.94
N ARG A 93 10.48 -7.69 9.40
CA ARG A 93 11.42 -7.97 10.50
C ARG A 93 10.73 -7.96 11.85
N GLY A 94 10.58 -9.14 12.44
CA GLY A 94 10.11 -9.30 13.82
C GLY A 94 11.21 -9.14 14.90
N PRO A 95 10.85 -9.11 16.20
CA PRO A 95 11.79 -9.00 17.33
C PRO A 95 12.87 -10.10 17.40
N GLY A 96 12.69 -11.20 16.67
CA GLY A 96 13.62 -12.33 16.59
C GLY A 96 14.54 -12.32 15.37
N TYR A 97 14.43 -11.31 14.50
CA TYR A 97 15.22 -11.24 13.27
C TYR A 97 16.72 -11.10 13.57
N LYS A 98 17.51 -12.00 12.97
CA LYS A 98 18.98 -12.00 13.09
C LYS A 98 19.59 -12.51 11.79
N ILE A 99 20.27 -11.61 11.09
CA ILE A 99 21.16 -11.89 9.97
C ILE A 99 22.56 -11.41 10.35
N LYS A 100 23.60 -11.95 9.72
CA LYS A 100 24.95 -11.40 9.88
C LYS A 100 25.05 -10.11 9.04
N PRO A 101 25.74 -9.07 9.52
CA PRO A 101 25.88 -7.83 8.76
C PRO A 101 26.41 -8.05 7.34
N GLU A 102 27.36 -8.97 7.16
CA GLU A 102 27.93 -9.26 5.83
C GLU A 102 26.92 -9.98 4.91
N GLU A 103 26.10 -10.88 5.47
CA GLU A 103 25.02 -11.55 4.71
C GLU A 103 23.87 -10.60 4.37
N GLU A 104 23.69 -9.53 5.16
CA GLU A 104 22.69 -8.48 4.89
C GLU A 104 23.16 -7.53 3.79
N GLU A 105 24.41 -7.07 3.85
CA GLU A 105 25.03 -6.22 2.83
C GLU A 105 25.03 -6.91 1.47
N GLU A 106 25.48 -8.17 1.39
CA GLU A 106 25.46 -8.95 0.14
C GLU A 106 24.04 -9.16 -0.42
N ALA A 107 23.03 -9.28 0.45
CA ALA A 107 21.64 -9.42 0.03
C ALA A 107 21.09 -8.09 -0.54
N GLU A 108 21.41 -6.96 0.08
CA GLU A 108 20.99 -5.63 -0.39
C GLU A 108 21.66 -5.24 -1.71
N GLU A 109 22.95 -5.57 -1.88
CA GLU A 109 23.66 -5.41 -3.16
C GLU A 109 22.99 -6.25 -4.26
N LEU A 110 22.70 -7.53 -3.98
CA LEU A 110 22.02 -8.39 -4.95
C LEU A 110 20.61 -7.89 -5.29
N ILE A 111 19.85 -7.39 -4.32
CA ILE A 111 18.52 -6.81 -4.58
C ILE A 111 18.65 -5.62 -5.54
N THR A 112 19.64 -4.75 -5.33
CA THR A 112 19.89 -3.60 -6.21
C THR A 112 20.19 -4.05 -7.64
N GLU A 113 21.09 -5.03 -7.82
CA GLU A 113 21.40 -5.59 -9.14
C GLU A 113 20.17 -6.24 -9.80
N LEU A 114 19.34 -6.94 -9.02
CA LEU A 114 18.13 -7.58 -9.52
C LEU A 114 17.07 -6.56 -9.95
N ILE A 115 16.93 -5.44 -9.23
CA ILE A 115 16.03 -4.35 -9.63
C ILE A 115 16.43 -3.83 -11.01
N GLU A 116 17.71 -3.49 -11.20
CA GLU A 116 18.21 -2.99 -12.49
C GLU A 116 17.97 -4.00 -13.62
N ALA A 117 18.23 -5.29 -13.38
CA ALA A 117 18.00 -6.36 -14.35
C ALA A 117 16.51 -6.52 -14.71
N ILE A 118 15.62 -6.52 -13.71
CA ILE A 118 14.16 -6.65 -13.90
C ILE A 118 13.62 -5.48 -14.73
N GLU A 119 14.13 -4.27 -14.49
CA GLU A 119 13.75 -3.07 -15.23
C GLU A 119 14.28 -3.09 -16.67
N GLU A 120 15.55 -3.46 -16.87
CA GLU A 120 16.16 -3.56 -18.21
C GLU A 120 15.45 -4.61 -19.08
N GLU A 121 15.05 -5.74 -18.48
CA GLU A 121 14.33 -6.82 -19.17
C GLU A 121 12.81 -6.57 -19.29
N GLU A 122 12.31 -5.44 -18.78
CA GLU A 122 10.87 -5.12 -18.70
C GLU A 122 9.99 -6.26 -18.15
N GLU A 123 10.48 -6.99 -17.14
CA GLU A 123 9.77 -8.18 -16.67
C GLU A 123 8.48 -7.86 -15.89
N VAL A 124 8.32 -6.62 -15.44
CA VAL A 124 7.15 -6.13 -14.71
C VAL A 124 6.37 -5.16 -15.59
N LYS A 125 5.05 -5.37 -15.68
CA LYS A 125 4.13 -4.48 -16.42
C LYS A 125 2.89 -4.28 -15.58
N VAL A 126 2.51 -3.02 -15.41
CA VAL A 126 1.33 -2.62 -14.63
C VAL A 126 0.27 -1.99 -15.51
N LYS A 127 -0.96 -1.98 -15.01
CA LYS A 127 -2.10 -1.27 -15.58
C LYS A 127 -3.01 -0.82 -14.46
N GLU A 128 -3.94 0.07 -14.80
CA GLU A 128 -5.02 0.47 -13.89
C GLU A 128 -5.78 -0.78 -13.40
N HIS A 129 -6.01 -0.82 -12.10
CA HIS A 129 -6.72 -1.89 -11.42
C HIS A 129 -7.45 -1.33 -10.20
N LEU A 130 -8.40 -2.12 -9.70
CA LEU A 130 -9.16 -1.84 -8.49
C LEU A 130 -9.22 -3.14 -7.70
N GLU A 131 -8.81 -3.06 -6.43
CA GLU A 131 -8.95 -4.15 -5.47
C GLU A 131 -9.94 -3.70 -4.40
N ILE A 132 -10.86 -4.61 -4.02
CA ILE A 132 -11.86 -4.35 -2.98
C ILE A 132 -11.65 -5.40 -1.91
N ASP A 133 -11.17 -4.96 -0.75
CA ASP A 133 -11.12 -5.78 0.44
C ASP A 133 -12.35 -5.50 1.33
N THR A 134 -13.11 -6.55 1.64
CA THR A 134 -14.28 -6.45 2.52
C THR A 134 -14.00 -6.88 3.96
N GLU A 135 -12.80 -7.37 4.23
CA GLU A 135 -12.35 -7.85 5.54
C GLU A 135 -11.47 -6.83 6.28
N PHE A 136 -11.08 -5.75 5.61
CA PHE A 136 -10.31 -4.65 6.20
C PHE A 136 -11.08 -3.94 7.33
N GLU A 137 -10.38 -3.62 8.42
CA GLU A 137 -10.92 -2.81 9.53
C GLU A 137 -10.71 -1.33 9.21
N TYR A 138 -11.82 -0.61 8.99
CA TYR A 138 -11.91 0.85 8.90
C TYR A 138 -11.45 1.52 10.20
#